data_AF-A0A2N0NBH0-F1
#
_entry.id   AF-A0A2N0NBH0-F1
#
_cell.length_a   1.000
_cell.length_b   1.000
_cell.length_c   1.000
_cell.angle_alpha   90.00
_cell.angle_beta   90.00
_cell.angle_gamma   90.00
#
_symmetry.space_group_name_H-M   'P 1'
#
loop_
_entity.id
_entity.type
_entity.pdbx_description
1 polymer ?
#
loop_
_entity_poly.entity_id
_entity_poly.type
_entity_poly.pdbx_seq_one_letter_code
_entity_poly.pdbx_strand_id
1 'polypeptide(L)'
;LSSAEEFLSFLKKIAEHDIKNLINDVDDNSDEKLIQEDTVSSLIQVKQFLFPLMNKNMESISDLLKELLNVIKKNHTLGEKIALCNSSNMALQNMYNNIQNRGEVTKEKIRNVVLNGTFTFTRDQKEDKCLVSLQYPSKSNVKYNLNEILDLRGRALLIAKPKNSDMINNKEAEMSKD
;
A
#
# COMPACT_ATOMS: atom_id res chain seq x y z
N LEU A 1 25.75 1.42 3.54
CA LEU A 1 25.50 0.12 2.87
C LEU A 1 25.89 -1.05 3.76
N SER A 2 27.11 -1.09 4.30
CA SER A 2 27.56 -2.14 5.23
C SER A 2 26.68 -2.32 6.48
N SER A 3 26.01 -1.27 6.94
CA SER A 3 25.11 -1.27 8.10
C SER A 3 23.61 -1.42 7.76
N ALA A 4 23.28 -1.73 6.50
CA ALA A 4 21.89 -1.72 6.00
C ALA A 4 21.48 -3.07 5.40
N GLU A 5 22.02 -4.18 5.93
CA GLU A 5 21.81 -5.54 5.39
C GLU A 5 20.34 -5.94 5.30
N GLU A 6 19.58 -5.70 6.37
CA GLU A 6 18.14 -6.03 6.43
C GLU A 6 17.36 -5.21 5.40
N PHE A 7 17.63 -3.90 5.32
CA PHE A 7 17.02 -3.03 4.32
C PHE A 7 17.38 -3.44 2.89
N LEU A 8 18.64 -3.81 2.62
CA LEU A 8 19.05 -4.27 1.29
C LEU A 8 18.36 -5.59 0.89
N SER A 9 18.11 -6.47 1.87
CA SER A 9 17.35 -7.71 1.66
C SER A 9 15.90 -7.40 1.31
N PHE A 10 15.27 -6.44 2.00
CA PHE A 10 13.95 -5.93 1.64
C PHE A 10 13.93 -5.27 0.25
N LEU A 11 14.95 -4.48 -0.08
CA LEU A 11 15.07 -3.82 -1.39
C LEU A 11 15.12 -4.85 -2.54
N LYS A 12 15.82 -5.99 -2.33
CA LYS A 12 15.80 -7.13 -3.27
C LYS A 12 14.43 -7.78 -3.37
N LYS A 13 13.67 -7.88 -2.28
CA LYS A 13 12.31 -8.46 -2.29
C LYS A 13 11.33 -7.62 -3.13
N ILE A 14 11.47 -6.30 -3.10
CA ILE A 14 10.58 -5.36 -3.83
C ILE A 14 11.12 -4.94 -5.19
N ALA A 15 12.28 -5.46 -5.58
CA ALA A 15 12.99 -5.30 -6.84
C ALA A 15 12.09 -5.19 -8.08
N GLU A 16 11.26 -6.22 -8.28
CA GLU A 16 10.45 -6.41 -9.49
C GLU A 16 9.07 -5.77 -9.39
N HIS A 17 8.68 -5.29 -8.21
CA HIS A 17 7.34 -4.77 -7.96
C HIS A 17 7.25 -3.25 -8.18
N ASP A 18 6.14 -2.77 -8.74
CA ASP A 18 5.88 -1.33 -8.77
C ASP A 18 5.52 -0.84 -7.36
N ILE A 19 6.45 -0.08 -6.78
CA ILE A 19 6.33 0.47 -5.44
C ILE A 19 5.72 1.88 -5.42
N LYS A 20 5.35 2.45 -6.58
CA LYS A 20 4.71 3.78 -6.62
C LYS A 20 3.38 3.82 -5.87
N ASN A 21 2.69 2.68 -5.80
CA ASN A 21 1.43 2.56 -5.06
C ASN A 21 1.60 2.68 -3.54
N LEU A 22 2.83 2.62 -3.01
CA LEU A 22 3.12 2.95 -1.60
C LEU A 22 2.80 4.39 -1.25
N ILE A 23 2.78 5.30 -2.23
CA ILE A 23 2.42 6.71 -2.02
C ILE A 23 0.90 6.84 -1.74
N ASN A 24 0.08 5.99 -2.35
CA ASN A 24 -1.39 6.12 -2.33
C ASN A 24 -2.07 5.52 -1.08
N ASP A 25 -1.39 4.68 -0.32
CA ASP A 25 -1.92 4.07 0.92
C ASP A 25 -1.53 4.85 2.20
N VAL A 26 -0.88 6.02 2.06
CA VAL A 26 -0.46 6.89 3.17
C VAL A 26 -1.65 7.72 3.76
N ASP A 27 -2.89 7.36 3.46
CA ASP A 27 -4.04 8.27 3.63
C ASP A 27 -4.89 8.06 4.90
N ASP A 28 -4.57 7.10 5.77
CA ASP A 28 -5.46 6.75 6.90
C ASP A 28 -5.07 7.34 8.29
N ASN A 29 -3.92 8.03 8.48
CA ASN A 29 -3.53 8.65 9.76
C ASN A 29 -2.79 10.00 9.58
N SER A 30 -3.34 11.11 10.10
CA SER A 30 -3.00 12.48 9.69
C SER A 30 -1.67 13.06 10.19
N ASP A 31 -1.03 12.49 11.22
CA ASP A 31 0.26 13.02 11.75
C ASP A 31 1.48 12.17 11.35
N GLU A 32 1.27 10.90 10.98
CA GLU A 32 2.31 10.02 10.42
C GLU A 32 2.52 10.25 8.91
N LYS A 33 1.55 10.87 8.24
CA LYS A 33 1.49 11.07 6.78
C LYS A 33 2.74 11.72 6.17
N LEU A 34 3.20 12.84 6.74
CA LEU A 34 4.36 13.59 6.22
C LEU A 34 5.68 12.79 6.34
N ILE A 35 5.88 12.09 7.46
CA ILE A 35 7.09 11.28 7.69
C ILE A 35 7.09 10.06 6.75
N GLN A 36 5.91 9.52 6.44
CA GLN A 36 5.75 8.40 5.53
C GLN A 36 5.96 8.79 4.06
N GLU A 37 5.47 9.95 3.61
CA GLU A 37 5.66 10.42 2.22
C GLU A 37 7.13 10.64 1.87
N ASP A 38 7.90 11.33 2.72
CA ASP A 38 9.34 11.56 2.50
C ASP A 38 10.13 10.25 2.52
N THR A 39 9.76 9.32 3.39
CA THR A 39 10.38 8.00 3.49
C THR A 39 10.08 7.15 2.24
N VAL A 40 8.85 7.15 1.73
CA VAL A 40 8.46 6.42 0.51
C VAL A 40 9.11 7.03 -0.73
N SER A 41 9.16 8.37 -0.84
CA SER A 41 9.88 9.07 -1.91
C SER A 41 11.37 8.74 -1.90
N SER A 42 11.97 8.68 -0.71
CA SER A 42 13.36 8.25 -0.52
C SER A 42 13.56 6.80 -0.97
N LEU A 43 12.64 5.89 -0.63
CA LEU A 43 12.69 4.49 -1.07
C LEU A 43 12.66 4.35 -2.59
N ILE A 44 11.80 5.11 -3.27
CA ILE A 44 11.69 5.11 -4.73
C ILE A 44 13.01 5.53 -5.37
N GLN A 45 13.61 6.61 -4.89
CA GLN A 45 14.91 7.08 -5.38
C GLN A 45 16.02 6.08 -5.09
N VAL A 46 16.06 5.54 -3.87
CA VAL A 46 17.02 4.51 -3.46
C VAL A 46 16.92 3.31 -4.39
N LYS A 47 15.72 2.79 -4.64
CA LYS A 47 15.47 1.70 -5.59
C LYS A 47 15.99 2.06 -6.99
N GLN A 48 15.68 3.24 -7.50
CA GLN A 48 16.08 3.67 -8.84
C GLN A 48 17.61 3.66 -9.04
N PHE A 49 18.38 4.02 -8.01
CA PHE A 49 19.85 4.07 -8.10
C PHE A 49 20.55 2.77 -7.72
N LEU A 50 20.11 2.11 -6.64
CA LEU A 50 20.76 0.89 -6.14
C LEU A 50 20.38 -0.35 -6.93
N PHE A 51 19.17 -0.43 -7.49
CA PHE A 51 18.73 -1.63 -8.18
C PHE A 51 19.55 -1.91 -9.46
N PRO A 52 19.83 -0.94 -10.34
CA PRO A 52 20.74 -1.14 -11.46
C PRO A 52 22.16 -1.51 -11.01
N LEU A 53 22.63 -0.94 -9.90
CA LEU A 53 23.96 -1.23 -9.35
C LEU A 53 24.07 -2.67 -8.85
N MET A 54 23.04 -3.17 -8.16
CA MET A 54 23.00 -4.51 -7.58
C MET A 54 22.86 -5.63 -8.63
N ASN A 55 22.26 -5.32 -9.78
CA ASN A 55 22.04 -6.28 -10.86
C ASN A 55 23.11 -6.20 -11.97
N LYS A 56 24.04 -5.25 -11.88
CA LYS A 56 25.11 -5.12 -12.86
C LYS A 56 26.18 -6.17 -12.58
N ASN A 57 26.56 -6.92 -13.60
CA ASN A 57 27.73 -7.80 -13.52
C ASN A 57 28.99 -6.94 -13.45
N MET A 58 29.63 -6.95 -12.28
CA MET A 58 30.86 -6.20 -12.02
C MET A 58 32.01 -7.19 -11.96
N GLU A 59 33.04 -6.98 -12.78
CA GLU A 59 34.22 -7.87 -12.82
C GLU A 59 35.17 -7.63 -11.65
N SER A 60 35.17 -6.41 -11.08
CA SER A 60 36.04 -6.06 -9.97
C SER A 60 35.38 -5.11 -8.95
N ILE A 61 35.97 -5.05 -7.75
CA ILE A 61 35.61 -4.06 -6.72
C ILE A 61 35.82 -2.63 -7.23
N SER A 62 36.84 -2.41 -8.07
CA SER A 62 37.12 -1.09 -8.66
C SER A 62 35.95 -0.60 -9.51
N ASP A 63 35.32 -1.48 -10.27
CA ASP A 63 34.18 -1.13 -11.11
C ASP A 63 32.95 -0.77 -10.27
N LEU A 64 32.71 -1.52 -9.18
CA LEU A 64 31.67 -1.19 -8.21
C LEU A 64 31.88 0.21 -7.60
N LEU A 65 33.11 0.52 -7.17
CA LEU A 65 33.42 1.82 -6.58
C LEU A 65 33.27 2.97 -7.58
N LYS A 66 33.67 2.78 -8.85
CA LYS A 66 33.47 3.77 -9.92
C LYS A 66 31.99 4.04 -10.17
N GLU A 67 31.17 2.99 -10.23
CA GLU A 67 29.73 3.15 -10.42
C GLU A 67 29.05 3.81 -9.22
N LEU A 68 29.43 3.43 -8.01
CA LEU A 68 28.93 4.07 -6.80
C LEU A 68 29.30 5.56 -6.77
N LEU A 69 30.52 5.91 -7.19
CA LEU A 69 30.95 7.30 -7.33
C LEU A 69 30.11 8.05 -8.37
N ASN A 70 29.82 7.44 -9.53
CA ASN A 70 28.96 8.03 -10.55
C ASN A 70 27.54 8.28 -10.05
N VAL A 71 27.00 7.35 -9.26
CA VAL A 71 25.69 7.49 -8.64
C VAL A 71 25.67 8.64 -7.62
N ILE A 72 26.67 8.70 -6.74
CA ILE A 72 26.79 9.78 -5.73
C ILE A 72 26.94 11.15 -6.40
N LYS A 73 27.69 11.24 -7.50
CA LYS A 73 27.80 12.48 -8.29
C LYS A 73 26.45 12.94 -8.86
N LYS A 74 25.58 12.01 -9.26
CA LYS A 74 24.23 12.31 -9.75
C LYS A 74 23.26 12.67 -8.62
N ASN A 75 23.46 12.09 -7.42
CA ASN A 75 22.61 12.34 -6.26
C ASN A 75 23.42 12.30 -4.97
N HIS A 76 23.90 13.46 -4.53
CA HIS A 76 24.73 13.60 -3.34
C HIS A 76 23.97 13.23 -2.05
N THR A 77 22.65 13.38 -2.03
CA THR A 77 21.78 13.04 -0.88
C THR A 77 21.45 11.54 -0.79
N LEU A 78 21.95 10.69 -1.69
CA LEU A 78 21.56 9.27 -1.72
C LEU A 78 21.96 8.54 -0.42
N GLY A 79 23.10 8.89 0.18
CA GLY A 79 23.52 8.31 1.46
C GLY A 79 22.53 8.57 2.59
N GLU A 80 22.01 9.78 2.68
CA GLU A 80 20.99 10.20 3.67
C GLU A 80 19.66 9.47 3.43
N LYS A 81 19.26 9.33 2.17
CA LYS A 81 18.04 8.60 1.79
C LYS A 81 18.12 7.11 2.14
N ILE A 82 19.29 6.49 1.94
CA ILE A 82 19.54 5.11 2.37
C ILE A 82 19.45 5.02 3.89
N ALA A 83 20.05 5.96 4.62
CA ALA A 83 20.00 5.97 6.09
C ALA A 83 18.55 6.10 6.61
N LEU A 84 17.76 7.00 6.01
CA LEU A 84 16.34 7.18 6.34
C LEU A 84 15.51 5.92 6.07
N CYS A 85 15.70 5.29 4.90
CA CYS A 85 15.00 4.05 4.58
C CYS A 85 15.41 2.91 5.51
N ASN A 86 16.68 2.86 5.93
CA ASN A 86 17.18 1.86 6.86
C ASN A 86 16.60 2.06 8.28
N SER A 87 16.54 3.28 8.79
CA SER A 87 15.93 3.57 10.10
C SER A 87 14.43 3.28 10.12
N SER A 88 13.76 3.44 8.98
CA SER A 88 12.32 3.22 8.81
C SER A 88 11.98 1.88 8.13
N ASN A 89 12.92 0.93 8.08
CA ASN A 89 12.78 -0.30 7.30
C ASN A 89 11.56 -1.13 7.72
N MET A 90 11.30 -1.24 9.02
CA MET A 90 10.14 -1.96 9.55
C MET A 90 8.80 -1.34 9.09
N ALA A 91 8.70 -0.02 9.10
CA ALA A 91 7.51 0.69 8.64
C ALA A 91 7.29 0.46 7.13
N LEU A 92 8.36 0.57 6.33
CA LEU A 92 8.32 0.30 4.89
C LEU A 92 7.88 -1.13 4.56
N GLN A 93 8.40 -2.11 5.29
CA GLN A 93 7.98 -3.51 5.15
C GLN A 93 6.50 -3.70 5.48
N ASN A 94 6.02 -3.08 6.56
CA ASN A 94 4.61 -3.15 6.96
C ASN A 94 3.70 -2.52 5.89
N MET A 95 4.03 -1.35 5.37
CA MET A 95 3.28 -0.72 4.29
C MET A 95 3.23 -1.60 3.04
N TYR A 96 4.38 -2.14 2.64
CA TYR A 96 4.47 -3.01 1.47
C TYR A 96 3.61 -4.27 1.64
N ASN A 97 3.66 -4.91 2.80
CA ASN A 97 2.83 -6.07 3.11
C ASN A 97 1.33 -5.73 3.15
N ASN A 98 0.96 -4.54 3.64
CA ASN A 98 -0.44 -4.09 3.65
C ASN A 98 -0.98 -3.90 2.23
N ILE A 99 -0.17 -3.38 1.31
CA ILE A 99 -0.54 -3.24 -0.11
C ILE A 99 -0.67 -4.60 -0.77
N GLN A 100 0.32 -5.47 -0.59
CA GLN A 100 0.30 -6.82 -1.17
C GLN A 100 -0.93 -7.61 -0.70
N ASN A 101 -1.34 -7.41 0.56
CA ASN A 101 -2.49 -8.06 1.17
C ASN A 101 -3.75 -7.18 1.20
N ARG A 102 -3.80 -6.07 0.45
CA ARG A 102 -4.86 -5.05 0.56
C ARG A 102 -6.25 -5.64 0.36
N GLY A 103 -6.39 -6.57 -0.57
CA GLY A 103 -7.64 -7.30 -0.81
C GLY A 103 -8.09 -8.09 0.42
N GLU A 104 -7.19 -8.85 1.04
CA GLU A 104 -7.48 -9.65 2.23
C GLU A 104 -7.74 -8.79 3.47
N VAL A 105 -6.96 -7.72 3.67
CA VAL A 105 -7.19 -6.75 4.74
C VAL A 105 -8.57 -6.10 4.60
N THR A 106 -8.96 -5.73 3.38
CA THR A 106 -10.28 -5.16 3.10
C THR A 106 -11.40 -6.17 3.39
N LYS A 107 -11.24 -7.43 2.96
CA LYS A 107 -12.21 -8.51 3.25
C LYS A 107 -12.37 -8.74 4.75
N GLU A 108 -11.27 -8.75 5.49
CA GLU A 108 -11.30 -8.94 6.94
C GLU A 108 -11.93 -7.75 7.68
N LYS A 109 -11.65 -6.51 7.25
CA LYS A 109 -12.35 -5.30 7.75
C LYS A 109 -13.86 -5.42 7.54
N ILE A 110 -14.30 -5.77 6.32
CA ILE A 110 -15.72 -5.97 6.00
C ILE A 110 -16.33 -7.08 6.86
N ARG A 111 -15.64 -8.21 7.00
CA ARG A 111 -16.10 -9.34 7.82
C ARG A 111 -16.33 -8.93 9.27
N ASN A 112 -15.37 -8.22 9.87
CA ASN A 112 -15.47 -7.76 11.26
C ASN A 112 -16.61 -6.77 11.47
N VAL A 113 -16.77 -5.83 10.53
CA VAL A 113 -17.90 -4.89 10.53
C VAL A 113 -19.24 -5.61 10.43
N VAL A 114 -19.36 -6.62 9.57
CA VAL A 114 -20.62 -7.34 9.34
C VAL A 114 -20.98 -8.24 10.51
N LEU A 115 -20.01 -8.94 11.10
CA LEU A 115 -20.26 -9.92 12.16
C LEU A 115 -20.28 -9.30 13.56
N ASN A 116 -19.43 -8.32 13.81
CA ASN A 116 -19.14 -7.78 15.15
C ASN A 116 -19.36 -6.26 15.25
N GLY A 117 -19.89 -5.64 14.19
CA GLY A 117 -20.08 -4.19 14.12
C GLY A 117 -21.33 -3.72 14.85
N THR A 118 -21.20 -2.60 15.55
CA THR A 118 -22.29 -1.87 16.19
C THR A 118 -22.45 -0.51 15.54
N PHE A 119 -23.63 -0.24 14.99
CA PHE A 119 -24.01 1.09 14.54
C PHE A 119 -24.45 1.95 15.72
N THR A 120 -24.06 3.22 15.72
CA THR A 120 -24.49 4.23 16.69
C THR A 120 -25.00 5.44 15.93
N PHE A 121 -26.22 5.87 16.25
CA PHE A 121 -26.85 7.06 15.71
C PHE A 121 -26.92 8.09 16.83
N THR A 122 -26.37 9.28 16.60
CA THR A 122 -26.34 10.37 17.57
C THR A 122 -26.91 11.63 16.92
N ARG A 123 -27.85 12.30 17.59
CA ARG A 123 -28.31 13.62 17.14
C ARG A 123 -27.35 14.67 17.67
N ASP A 124 -26.68 15.37 16.76
CA ASP A 124 -25.98 16.61 17.07
C ASP A 124 -27.02 17.71 17.26
N GLN A 125 -27.20 18.13 18.51
CA GLN A 125 -28.17 19.17 18.89
C GLN A 125 -27.77 20.55 18.35
N LYS A 126 -26.49 20.78 18.06
CA LYS A 126 -26.01 22.09 17.58
C LYS A 126 -26.27 22.29 16.09
N GLU A 127 -26.01 21.26 15.30
CA GLU A 127 -26.20 21.31 13.84
C GLU A 127 -27.55 20.74 13.39
N ASP A 128 -28.36 20.22 14.32
CA ASP A 128 -29.60 19.48 14.08
C ASP A 128 -29.43 18.33 13.05
N LYS A 129 -28.30 17.63 13.15
CA LYS A 129 -27.92 16.53 12.24
C LYS A 129 -27.88 15.20 12.96
N CYS A 130 -28.22 14.13 12.24
CA CYS A 130 -27.98 12.77 12.70
C CYS A 130 -26.60 12.32 12.23
N LEU A 131 -25.71 12.03 13.17
CA LEU A 131 -24.41 11.41 12.93
C LEU A 131 -24.55 9.90 13.05
N VAL A 132 -24.01 9.18 12.09
CA VAL A 132 -23.88 7.72 12.16
C VAL A 132 -22.41 7.36 12.31
N SER A 133 -22.16 6.36 13.15
CA SER A 133 -20.87 5.71 13.23
C SER A 133 -21.01 4.22 13.38
N LEU A 134 -19.99 3.50 12.97
CA LEU A 134 -19.88 2.06 13.07
C LEU A 134 -18.58 1.72 13.77
N GLN A 135 -18.62 0.79 14.73
CA GLN A 135 -17.41 0.32 15.42
C GLN A 135 -17.49 -1.18 15.63
N TYR A 136 -16.35 -1.85 15.72
CA TYR A 136 -16.26 -3.24 16.17
C TYR A 136 -15.13 -3.39 17.19
N PRO A 137 -15.19 -4.36 18.11
CA PRO A 137 -14.12 -4.59 19.08
C PRO A 137 -12.80 -4.92 18.37
N SER A 138 -11.78 -4.09 18.55
CA SER A 138 -10.44 -4.31 18.01
C SER A 138 -9.37 -3.68 18.91
N LYS A 139 -8.11 -4.10 18.75
CA LYS A 139 -6.99 -3.53 19.54
C LYS A 139 -6.82 -2.02 19.34
N SER A 140 -7.30 -1.47 18.22
CA SER A 140 -7.20 -0.06 17.85
C SER A 140 -8.51 0.72 17.99
N ASN A 141 -9.60 0.09 18.46
CA ASN A 141 -10.92 0.72 18.63
C ASN A 141 -11.38 1.54 17.41
N VAL A 142 -11.27 0.94 16.23
CA VAL A 142 -11.57 1.63 14.96
C VAL A 142 -13.04 2.02 14.91
N LYS A 143 -13.29 3.28 14.55
CA LYS A 143 -14.63 3.86 14.38
C LYS A 143 -14.75 4.47 12.98
N TYR A 144 -15.77 4.05 12.26
CA TYR A 144 -16.05 4.49 10.89
C TYR A 144 -17.20 5.50 10.89
N ASN A 145 -17.05 6.59 10.15
CA ASN A 145 -18.08 7.58 9.85
C ASN A 145 -18.94 7.14 8.65
N LEU A 146 -19.97 7.93 8.31
CA LEU A 146 -20.89 7.61 7.20
C LEU A 146 -20.18 7.36 5.87
N ASN A 147 -19.20 8.19 5.49
CA ASN A 147 -18.52 8.07 4.20
C ASN A 147 -17.69 6.78 4.16
N GLU A 148 -17.01 6.44 5.25
CA GLU A 148 -16.22 5.22 5.36
C GLU A 148 -17.11 3.96 5.37
N ILE A 149 -18.29 4.03 6.00
CA ILE A 149 -19.31 2.97 5.95
C ILE A 149 -19.76 2.73 4.49
N LEU A 150 -20.00 3.81 3.74
CA LEU A 150 -20.42 3.72 2.33
C LEU A 150 -19.29 3.18 1.44
N ASP A 151 -18.03 3.54 1.70
CA ASP A 151 -16.86 2.98 1.03
C ASP A 151 -16.73 1.47 1.29
N LEU A 152 -16.82 1.04 2.56
CA LEU A 152 -16.80 -0.39 2.92
C LEU A 152 -17.91 -1.17 2.21
N ARG A 153 -19.12 -0.61 2.15
CA ARG A 153 -20.24 -1.19 1.39
C ARG A 153 -19.92 -1.29 -0.10
N GLY A 154 -19.38 -0.23 -0.70
CA GLY A 154 -18.96 -0.22 -2.10
C GLY A 154 -17.94 -1.31 -2.41
N ARG A 155 -16.90 -1.44 -1.57
CA ARG A 155 -15.89 -2.51 -1.68
C ARG A 155 -16.48 -3.90 -1.52
N ALA A 156 -17.39 -4.09 -0.56
CA ALA A 156 -18.06 -5.37 -0.36
C ALA A 156 -18.85 -5.81 -1.60
N LEU A 157 -19.56 -4.87 -2.25
CA LEU A 157 -20.31 -5.14 -3.48
C LEU A 157 -19.39 -5.52 -4.65
N LEU A 158 -18.22 -4.87 -4.77
CA LEU A 158 -17.24 -5.21 -5.79
C LEU A 158 -16.65 -6.61 -5.59
N ILE A 159 -16.37 -6.98 -4.33
CA ILE A 159 -15.87 -8.31 -3.96
C ILE A 159 -16.94 -9.38 -4.18
N ALA A 160 -18.20 -9.07 -3.88
CA ALA A 160 -19.32 -10.00 -3.93
C ALA A 160 -19.91 -10.22 -5.34
N LYS A 161 -19.31 -9.66 -6.42
CA LYS A 161 -19.86 -9.78 -7.78
C LYS A 161 -20.30 -11.22 -8.09
N PRO A 162 -21.53 -11.42 -8.60
CA PRO A 162 -22.03 -12.75 -8.89
C PRO A 162 -21.27 -13.39 -10.05
N LYS A 163 -21.12 -14.71 -10.04
CA LYS A 163 -20.49 -15.57 -11.08
C LYS A 163 -21.10 -15.45 -12.50
N ASN A 164 -21.94 -14.46 -12.79
CA ASN A 164 -22.81 -14.44 -13.97
C ASN A 164 -22.29 -13.59 -15.14
N SER A 165 -21.01 -13.20 -15.19
CA SER A 165 -20.46 -12.57 -16.39
C SER A 165 -20.18 -13.56 -17.54
N ASP A 166 -20.21 -14.86 -17.29
CA ASP A 166 -19.93 -15.89 -18.31
C ASP A 166 -21.17 -16.31 -19.12
N MET A 167 -22.35 -15.75 -18.85
CA MET A 167 -23.62 -16.19 -19.45
C MET A 167 -24.13 -15.31 -20.61
N ILE A 168 -23.46 -14.21 -20.94
CA ILE A 168 -23.97 -13.26 -21.96
C ILE A 168 -23.47 -13.59 -23.39
N ASN A 169 -22.40 -14.36 -23.57
CA ASN A 169 -21.85 -14.63 -24.92
C ASN A 169 -22.40 -15.87 -25.66
N ASN A 170 -23.31 -16.65 -25.06
CA ASN A 170 -23.78 -17.91 -25.68
C ASN A 170 -25.24 -17.90 -26.18
N LYS A 171 -25.90 -16.73 -26.27
CA LYS A 171 -27.29 -16.65 -26.75
C LYS A 171 -27.48 -16.08 -28.17
N GLU A 172 -26.42 -15.66 -28.85
CA GLU A 172 -26.51 -15.17 -30.24
C GLU A 172 -26.21 -16.24 -31.32
N ALA A 173 -25.85 -17.46 -30.94
CA ALA A 173 -25.47 -18.52 -31.89
C ALA A 173 -26.59 -19.49 -32.31
N GLU A 174 -27.82 -19.36 -31.77
CA GLU A 174 -28.94 -20.29 -32.08
C GLU A 174 -30.05 -19.70 -32.97
N MET A 175 -29.91 -18.48 -33.51
CA MET A 175 -30.86 -17.91 -34.47
C MET A 175 -30.22 -17.64 -35.83
N SER A 176 -29.75 -18.68 -36.51
CA SER A 176 -29.52 -18.67 -37.97
C SER A 176 -29.33 -20.09 -38.48
N LYS A 177 -30.41 -20.89 -38.42
CA LYS A 177 -30.62 -22.05 -39.29
C LYS A 177 -32.11 -22.18 -39.55
N ASP A 178 -32.57 -21.49 -40.59
CA ASP A 178 -33.70 -21.87 -41.44
C ASP A 178 -33.30 -21.57 -42.88
#